data_AF-X0B2C3-F1
#
_entry.id   AF-X0B2C3-F1
#
_cell.length_a   1.000
_cell.length_b   1.000
_cell.length_c   1.000
_cell.angle_alpha   90.00
_cell.angle_beta   90.00
_cell.angle_gamma   90.00
#
_symmetry.space_group_name_H-M   'P 1'
#
loop_
_entity.id
_entity.type
_entity.pdbx_description
1 polymer ?
#
loop_
_entity_poly.entity_id
_entity_poly.type
_entity_poly.pdbx_seq_one_letter_code
_entity_poly.pdbx_strand_id
1 'polypeptide(L)'
;MGSMSFKTVAILAFTVSQPALGAVFPSNIFNRSEIEAMPLEKRGSMDAYQLWDSAEIPYILQSLPHDLSESIRSAMREWEQSTCIRFLPKTTQSAWANFKKYDDGCFARGLGSPGSGERIINLDYPNAWEKIISVGTYKACLEAGTPSHELGHLIGLTHEHQRPDRDQYIRILTDRIEKDSLDQFTIDTTADVHVPFDYNSVMLYDTKAFAKTNALTPISGSKSLKHTMETITDKKISPWNSPTANDFKAVNDGYSCEEYYTRVIPQCLSGSIPSNSDFSSYSFILDKHTEAYMRANGYTHVAAHQNCRSNRAGQDTDNWGFTPLNGWGPRAQYKVTTNRCKKDFDRHASRYEVALCKSDNEGACDIKCGLRRVCPFDTSGKQVDSKAIDVVDNNLWICHPH
;
A
#
# COMPACT_ATOMS: atom_id res chain seq x y z
N MET A 1 -0.60 -49.70 -44.88
CA MET A 1 -0.29 -51.11 -44.57
C MET A 1 0.81 -51.10 -43.51
N GLY A 2 0.78 -51.76 -42.34
CA GLY A 2 -0.32 -52.32 -41.51
C GLY A 2 -0.35 -51.59 -40.13
N SER A 3 -1.20 -51.89 -39.12
CA SER A 3 -1.76 -53.17 -38.61
C SER A 3 -0.64 -54.10 -38.11
N MET A 4 -0.53 -54.60 -36.87
CA MET A 4 -1.32 -54.66 -35.60
C MET A 4 -0.33 -54.56 -34.40
N SER A 5 -0.62 -54.08 -33.18
CA SER A 5 -1.60 -54.45 -32.14
C SER A 5 -1.31 -55.75 -31.31
N PHE A 6 -0.78 -55.53 -30.09
CA PHE A 6 -0.99 -56.23 -28.79
C PHE A 6 -1.01 -57.77 -28.63
N LYS A 7 -0.24 -58.27 -27.64
CA LYS A 7 -0.71 -58.83 -26.32
C LYS A 7 0.52 -59.26 -25.46
N THR A 8 0.73 -58.90 -24.18
CA THR A 8 -0.02 -59.04 -22.90
C THR A 8 0.42 -60.26 -22.07
N VAL A 9 0.96 -60.04 -20.86
CA VAL A 9 0.83 -60.86 -19.61
C VAL A 9 1.11 -59.93 -18.42
N ALA A 10 0.05 -59.48 -17.70
CA ALA A 10 -0.33 -59.84 -16.32
C ALA A 10 0.57 -59.21 -15.21
N ILE A 11 0.12 -58.19 -14.46
CA ILE A 11 -0.96 -58.17 -13.44
C ILE A 11 -0.58 -58.93 -12.16
N LEU A 12 -0.41 -58.17 -11.08
CA LEU A 12 -0.85 -58.55 -9.74
C LEU A 12 -1.33 -57.28 -9.02
N ALA A 13 -2.55 -57.34 -8.49
CA ALA A 13 -3.27 -56.19 -7.94
C ALA A 13 -3.93 -56.56 -6.61
N PHE A 14 -3.98 -55.61 -5.67
CA PHE A 14 -4.92 -55.51 -4.55
C PHE A 14 -5.09 -53.99 -4.30
N THR A 15 -6.19 -53.31 -4.69
CA THR A 15 -7.53 -53.24 -4.01
C THR A 15 -7.39 -52.78 -2.54
N VAL A 16 -8.09 -51.81 -1.95
CA VAL A 16 -9.42 -51.16 -2.17
C VAL A 16 -9.18 -49.62 -1.94
N SER A 17 -9.91 -48.62 -2.47
CA SER A 17 -11.35 -48.30 -2.34
C SER A 17 -11.89 -47.37 -3.44
N GLN A 18 -13.15 -46.93 -3.29
CA GLN A 18 -13.87 -45.87 -4.01
C GLN A 18 -14.15 -44.67 -3.05
N PRO A 19 -14.93 -43.64 -3.43
CA PRO A 19 -14.77 -42.68 -4.53
C PRO A 19 -14.92 -41.21 -4.06
N ALA A 20 -14.98 -40.27 -5.02
CA ALA A 20 -15.85 -39.07 -5.07
C ALA A 20 -15.17 -37.70 -5.14
N LEU A 21 -15.74 -36.88 -6.04
CA LEU A 21 -15.77 -35.42 -6.12
C LEU A 21 -14.43 -34.69 -6.35
N GLY A 22 -14.40 -33.88 -7.41
CA GLY A 22 -13.25 -33.04 -7.75
C GLY A 22 -13.30 -31.67 -7.08
N ALA A 23 -12.13 -31.10 -6.88
CA ALA A 23 -11.94 -29.67 -6.68
C ALA A 23 -10.69 -29.24 -7.47
N VAL A 24 -10.85 -28.26 -8.36
CA VAL A 24 -9.73 -27.52 -8.93
C VAL A 24 -9.35 -26.45 -7.93
N PHE A 25 -8.13 -26.47 -7.40
CA PHE A 25 -7.26 -25.32 -7.10
C PHE A 25 -5.94 -25.84 -6.48
N PRO A 26 -4.76 -25.34 -6.87
CA PRO A 26 -3.50 -25.76 -6.26
C PRO A 26 -3.31 -25.08 -4.89
N SER A 27 -3.64 -25.80 -3.82
CA SER A 27 -3.13 -25.46 -2.48
C SER A 27 -1.68 -25.94 -2.35
N ASN A 28 -0.76 -25.01 -2.12
CA ASN A 28 0.53 -25.13 -1.39
C ASN A 28 1.53 -24.07 -1.90
N ILE A 29 1.42 -22.86 -1.34
CA ILE A 29 2.55 -21.94 -1.24
C ILE A 29 2.82 -21.78 0.26
N PHE A 30 4.06 -22.11 0.65
CA PHE A 30 4.60 -22.28 2.01
C PHE A 30 4.13 -23.52 2.79
N ASN A 31 5.10 -24.41 3.05
CA ASN A 31 4.97 -25.51 4.00
C ASN A 31 5.23 -24.96 5.41
N ARG A 32 4.28 -25.12 6.34
CA ARG A 32 4.22 -24.37 7.60
C ARG A 32 5.34 -24.70 8.61
N SER A 33 6.10 -25.77 8.39
CA SER A 33 7.02 -26.37 9.37
C SER A 33 8.46 -25.84 9.36
N GLU A 34 8.85 -24.95 8.45
CA GLU A 34 10.21 -24.34 8.44
C GLU A 34 10.24 -22.96 9.11
N ILE A 35 9.10 -22.26 9.18
CA ILE A 35 8.99 -20.90 9.74
C ILE A 35 8.98 -20.92 11.28
N GLU A 36 8.48 -21.99 11.91
CA GLU A 36 8.35 -22.11 13.36
C GLU A 36 9.65 -22.56 14.07
N ALA A 37 10.76 -22.75 13.34
CA ALA A 37 12.03 -23.30 13.84
C ALA A 37 13.17 -22.27 14.02
N MET A 38 12.95 -20.99 13.74
CA MET A 38 13.98 -19.94 13.82
C MET A 38 13.89 -19.11 15.11
N PRO A 39 15.02 -18.78 15.77
CA PRO A 39 15.02 -17.90 16.95
C PRO A 39 14.40 -16.52 16.66
N LEU A 40 13.71 -15.94 17.65
CA LEU A 40 12.87 -14.74 17.53
C LEU A 40 13.60 -13.41 17.20
N GLU A 41 14.90 -13.44 16.88
CA GLU A 41 15.80 -12.28 16.92
C GLU A 41 16.18 -11.69 15.55
N LYS A 42 15.60 -12.13 14.43
CA LYS A 42 16.03 -11.71 13.06
C LYS A 42 14.86 -11.55 12.08
N ARG A 43 14.53 -10.30 11.70
CA ARG A 43 13.41 -9.92 10.80
C ARG A 43 13.58 -8.53 10.15
N GLY A 44 13.30 -8.44 8.84
CA GLY A 44 13.01 -7.22 8.04
C GLY A 44 14.20 -6.29 7.74
N SER A 45 14.25 -5.65 6.56
CA SER A 45 15.23 -4.60 6.20
C SER A 45 14.97 -3.27 6.93
N MET A 46 14.86 -3.37 8.25
CA MET A 46 14.44 -2.35 9.18
C MET A 46 15.42 -2.31 10.34
N ASP A 47 15.76 -1.11 10.81
CA ASP A 47 16.47 -0.99 12.09
C ASP A 47 15.48 -1.20 13.24
N ALA A 48 15.50 -2.42 13.81
CA ALA A 48 14.67 -2.81 14.94
C ALA A 48 14.89 -1.94 16.20
N TYR A 49 16.01 -1.24 16.32
CA TYR A 49 16.29 -0.33 17.44
C TYR A 49 15.57 1.02 17.33
N GLN A 50 14.92 1.31 16.20
CA GLN A 50 14.32 2.62 15.90
C GLN A 50 12.82 2.54 15.58
N LEU A 51 12.12 1.45 15.92
CA LEU A 51 10.69 1.33 15.59
C LEU A 51 9.80 2.22 16.46
N TRP A 52 8.63 2.59 15.94
CA TRP A 52 7.61 3.33 16.69
C TRP A 52 6.80 2.42 17.62
N ASP A 53 6.60 2.86 18.86
CA ASP A 53 5.78 2.12 19.83
C ASP A 53 4.37 1.86 19.28
N SER A 54 3.91 0.62 19.37
CA SER A 54 2.59 0.18 18.90
C SER A 54 2.28 0.42 17.42
N ALA A 55 3.30 0.67 16.58
CA ALA A 55 3.16 1.08 15.18
C ALA A 55 2.44 2.45 14.98
N GLU A 56 2.32 3.25 16.04
CA GLU A 56 1.71 4.59 16.00
C GLU A 56 2.78 5.65 15.73
N ILE A 57 2.57 6.48 14.70
CA ILE A 57 3.44 7.59 14.33
C ILE A 57 2.69 8.90 14.59
N PRO A 58 2.87 9.53 15.77
CA PRO A 58 2.30 10.84 16.06
C PRO A 58 2.92 11.87 15.11
N TYR A 59 2.13 12.68 14.41
CA TYR A 59 2.67 13.67 13.48
C TYR A 59 2.12 15.09 13.67
N ILE A 60 2.95 16.06 13.29
CA ILE A 60 2.55 17.45 13.03
C ILE A 60 2.79 17.71 11.55
N LEU A 61 1.71 17.99 10.82
CA LEU A 61 1.78 18.60 9.49
C LEU A 61 1.55 20.09 9.68
N GLN A 62 2.62 20.88 9.58
CA GLN A 62 2.51 22.34 9.63
C GLN A 62 1.75 22.84 8.40
N SER A 63 1.19 24.05 8.42
CA SER A 63 0.50 24.62 7.27
C SER A 63 1.46 24.86 6.11
N LEU A 64 1.70 23.84 5.29
CA LEU A 64 2.61 23.88 4.15
C LEU A 64 2.04 24.84 3.09
N PRO A 65 2.78 25.90 2.71
CA PRO A 65 2.46 26.65 1.51
C PRO A 65 2.72 25.73 0.31
N HIS A 66 1.74 25.64 -0.60
CA HIS A 66 1.71 24.74 -1.76
C HIS A 66 1.35 23.26 -1.44
N ASP A 67 0.65 22.67 -2.42
CA ASP A 67 -0.26 21.51 -2.43
C ASP A 67 0.33 20.12 -2.05
N LEU A 68 1.42 20.04 -1.27
CA LEU A 68 2.03 18.74 -0.93
C LEU A 68 1.25 17.96 0.13
N SER A 69 0.42 18.62 0.94
CA SER A 69 -0.34 17.97 2.01
C SER A 69 -1.14 16.78 1.48
N GLU A 70 -1.88 16.90 0.37
CA GLU A 70 -2.63 15.75 -0.17
C GLU A 70 -1.74 14.62 -0.68
N SER A 71 -0.53 14.92 -1.17
CA SER A 71 0.42 13.90 -1.58
C SER A 71 0.99 13.13 -0.38
N ILE A 72 1.35 13.85 0.70
CA ILE A 72 1.79 13.25 1.98
C ILE A 72 0.69 12.35 2.52
N ARG A 73 -0.56 12.84 2.53
CA ARG A 73 -1.73 12.11 3.02
C ARG A 73 -2.06 10.89 2.15
N SER A 74 -1.79 10.95 0.85
CA SER A 74 -1.92 9.78 -0.03
C SER A 74 -0.91 8.70 0.34
N ALA A 75 0.35 9.08 0.51
CA ALA A 75 1.41 8.16 0.90
C ALA A 75 1.19 7.57 2.32
N MET A 76 0.67 8.37 3.26
CA MET A 76 0.23 7.86 4.57
C MET A 76 -0.83 6.76 4.39
N ARG A 77 -1.91 7.03 3.63
CA ARG A 77 -2.97 6.06 3.34
C ARG A 77 -2.47 4.79 2.64
N GLU A 78 -1.48 4.88 1.75
CA GLU A 78 -0.87 3.71 1.09
C GLU A 78 -0.17 2.78 2.10
N TRP A 79 0.61 3.34 3.02
CA TRP A 79 1.23 2.58 4.11
C TRP A 79 0.19 2.02 5.09
N GLU A 80 -0.80 2.80 5.50
CA GLU A 80 -1.83 2.35 6.45
C GLU A 80 -2.70 1.22 5.91
N GLN A 81 -3.05 1.23 4.61
CA GLN A 81 -3.93 0.24 3.99
C GLN A 81 -3.35 -1.18 3.94
N SER A 82 -2.02 -1.31 3.89
CA SER A 82 -1.31 -2.58 3.73
C SER A 82 -0.45 -2.95 4.93
N THR A 83 -0.50 -2.16 6.01
CA THR A 83 0.28 -2.41 7.24
C THR A 83 -0.49 -2.01 8.51
N CYS A 84 0.08 -2.31 9.68
CA CYS A 84 -0.43 -1.84 10.97
C CYS A 84 0.07 -0.44 11.38
N ILE A 85 0.91 0.23 10.56
CA ILE A 85 1.34 1.62 10.80
C ILE A 85 0.14 2.55 10.84
N ARG A 86 0.11 3.51 11.77
CA ARG A 86 -0.94 4.54 11.85
C ARG A 86 -0.36 5.94 12.07
N PHE A 87 -0.67 6.86 11.16
CA PHE A 87 -0.28 8.26 11.25
C PHE A 87 -1.37 9.04 11.99
N LEU A 88 -1.09 9.38 13.26
CA LEU A 88 -2.07 10.00 14.15
C LEU A 88 -1.68 11.46 14.45
N PRO A 89 -2.60 12.42 14.45
CA PRO A 89 -2.28 13.79 14.86
C PRO A 89 -1.66 13.83 16.26
N LYS A 90 -0.50 14.47 16.39
CA LYS A 90 0.24 14.52 17.66
C LYS A 90 -0.59 15.22 18.73
N THR A 91 -0.70 14.57 19.88
CA THR A 91 -1.22 15.17 21.11
C THR A 91 -0.11 15.18 22.17
N THR A 92 -0.19 14.28 23.16
CA THR A 92 0.68 14.24 24.34
C THR A 92 1.96 13.42 24.16
N GLN A 93 2.14 12.72 23.04
CA GLN A 93 3.27 11.81 22.83
C GLN A 93 4.64 12.53 22.90
N SER A 94 5.64 11.86 23.48
CA SER A 94 7.00 12.36 23.69
C SER A 94 7.84 12.39 22.42
N ALA A 95 7.61 11.46 21.50
CA ALA A 95 8.21 11.37 20.17
C ALA A 95 7.17 11.70 19.10
N TRP A 96 7.57 12.39 18.02
CA TRP A 96 6.68 12.68 16.89
C TRP A 96 7.42 12.97 15.59
N ALA A 97 6.75 12.73 14.47
CA ALA A 97 7.12 13.17 13.14
C ALA A 97 6.75 14.66 12.94
N ASN A 98 7.68 15.50 12.51
CA ASN A 98 7.43 16.92 12.24
C ASN A 98 7.72 17.21 10.76
N PHE A 99 6.65 17.31 9.97
CA PHE A 99 6.73 17.66 8.56
C PHE A 99 6.94 19.17 8.45
N LYS A 100 8.16 19.56 8.10
CA LYS A 100 8.63 20.94 8.00
C LYS A 100 9.07 21.24 6.58
N LYS A 101 9.07 22.52 6.22
CA LYS A 101 9.68 23.04 4.99
C LYS A 101 11.08 23.57 5.29
N TYR A 102 12.06 23.02 4.59
CA TYR A 102 13.40 23.56 4.42
C TYR A 102 13.67 23.62 2.90
N ASP A 103 14.28 24.70 2.41
CA ASP A 103 14.70 24.81 1.01
C ASP A 103 16.00 23.95 0.79
N ASP A 104 15.94 22.65 1.10
CA ASP A 104 17.11 21.76 1.32
C ASP A 104 16.86 20.29 0.88
N GLY A 105 16.11 20.07 -0.20
CA GLY A 105 15.88 18.73 -0.76
C GLY A 105 14.92 17.84 0.05
N CYS A 106 14.68 16.60 -0.41
CA CYS A 106 13.85 15.65 0.33
C CYS A 106 14.71 14.78 1.25
N PHE A 107 14.26 14.64 2.51
CA PHE A 107 14.90 13.77 3.50
C PHE A 107 14.02 13.49 4.72
N ALA A 108 14.19 12.32 5.33
CA ALA A 108 13.95 12.06 6.74
C ALA A 108 15.28 12.16 7.51
N ARG A 109 15.31 12.90 8.63
CA ARG A 109 16.53 13.03 9.46
C ARG A 109 16.73 11.81 10.35
N GLY A 110 17.24 10.74 9.75
CA GLY A 110 17.42 9.42 10.38
C GLY A 110 16.16 8.55 10.26
N LEU A 111 16.30 7.28 10.62
CA LEU A 111 15.25 6.27 10.47
C LEU A 111 14.31 6.28 11.68
N GLY A 112 13.05 5.87 11.50
CA GLY A 112 12.18 5.47 12.60
C GLY A 112 11.86 6.54 13.65
N SER A 113 11.45 6.05 14.82
CA SER A 113 11.21 6.82 16.04
C SER A 113 12.49 7.46 16.59
N PRO A 114 12.45 8.73 17.03
CA PRO A 114 13.55 9.36 17.75
C PRO A 114 13.59 8.97 19.25
N GLY A 115 12.63 8.17 19.74
CA GLY A 115 12.42 7.84 21.15
C GLY A 115 11.90 9.01 22.01
N SER A 116 12.36 10.23 21.73
CA SER A 116 11.79 11.48 22.25
C SER A 116 12.12 12.65 21.33
N GLY A 117 11.31 13.71 21.36
CA GLY A 117 11.48 14.88 20.50
C GLY A 117 10.95 14.67 19.08
N GLU A 118 11.38 15.55 18.16
CA GLU A 118 10.95 15.52 16.76
C GLU A 118 11.88 14.71 15.86
N ARG A 119 11.32 13.80 15.06
CA ARG A 119 11.91 13.33 13.81
C ARG A 119 11.50 14.31 12.72
N ILE A 120 12.47 14.98 12.10
CA ILE A 120 12.20 15.94 11.02
C ILE A 120 12.06 15.20 9.70
N ILE A 121 11.01 15.53 8.94
CA ILE A 121 10.83 15.13 7.55
C ILE A 121 10.70 16.40 6.72
N ASN A 122 11.53 16.52 5.69
CA ASN A 122 11.43 17.58 4.69
C ASN A 122 10.98 16.98 3.36
N LEU A 123 9.97 17.60 2.76
CA LEU A 123 9.45 17.24 1.43
C LEU A 123 9.43 18.46 0.49
N ASP A 124 10.14 19.51 0.86
CA ASP A 124 10.16 20.78 0.13
C ASP A 124 11.51 21.02 -0.57
N TYR A 125 11.46 21.78 -1.67
CA TYR A 125 12.61 22.10 -2.50
C TYR A 125 12.63 23.61 -2.77
N PRO A 126 13.82 24.25 -2.93
CA PRO A 126 13.93 25.68 -3.19
C PRO A 126 13.04 26.19 -4.33
N ASN A 127 12.62 27.44 -4.13
CA ASN A 127 11.44 28.05 -4.72
C ASN A 127 11.39 28.00 -6.26
N ALA A 128 10.16 27.89 -6.80
CA ALA A 128 9.84 27.64 -8.21
C ALA A 128 10.30 28.70 -9.25
N TRP A 129 11.16 29.65 -8.89
CA TRP A 129 11.86 30.56 -9.80
C TRP A 129 13.18 29.98 -10.32
N GLU A 130 13.91 29.19 -9.52
CA GLU A 130 15.13 28.49 -9.99
C GLU A 130 14.80 27.44 -11.07
N LYS A 131 13.56 26.94 -11.05
CA LYS A 131 12.89 26.08 -12.05
C LYS A 131 12.99 26.56 -13.50
N ILE A 132 13.16 27.87 -13.74
CA ILE A 132 13.26 28.43 -15.10
C ILE A 132 14.68 28.29 -15.65
N ILE A 133 15.70 28.33 -14.79
CA ILE A 133 17.11 28.24 -15.17
C ILE A 133 17.55 26.78 -15.23
N SER A 134 16.92 25.90 -14.44
CA SER A 134 17.30 24.51 -14.26
C SER A 134 16.49 23.54 -15.14
N VAL A 135 16.92 23.39 -16.40
CA VAL A 135 16.20 22.63 -17.44
C VAL A 135 16.16 21.11 -17.14
N GLY A 136 15.15 20.68 -16.40
CA GLY A 136 14.66 19.30 -16.38
C GLY A 136 15.30 18.32 -15.39
N THR A 137 15.96 18.80 -14.32
CA THR A 137 16.62 17.93 -13.31
C THR A 137 16.01 17.96 -11.91
N TYR A 138 15.09 18.88 -11.61
CA TYR A 138 14.73 19.24 -10.23
C TYR A 138 13.22 19.14 -9.96
N LYS A 139 12.67 17.93 -10.12
CA LYS A 139 11.28 17.60 -9.77
C LYS A 139 11.14 16.58 -8.62
N ALA A 140 12.25 16.02 -8.14
CA ALA A 140 12.28 14.85 -7.26
C ALA A 140 11.23 14.87 -6.14
N CYS A 141 11.17 15.93 -5.32
CA CYS A 141 10.23 16.01 -4.19
C CYS A 141 8.72 16.00 -4.54
N LEU A 142 8.35 16.28 -5.79
CA LEU A 142 6.97 16.30 -6.26
C LEU A 142 6.62 15.04 -7.07
N GLU A 143 7.53 14.08 -7.17
CA GLU A 143 7.25 12.78 -7.79
C GLU A 143 6.54 11.89 -6.76
N ALA A 144 5.53 11.13 -7.21
CA ALA A 144 4.58 10.47 -6.31
C ALA A 144 5.24 9.46 -5.34
N GLY A 145 6.39 8.89 -5.71
CA GLY A 145 7.15 7.99 -4.84
C GLY A 145 7.84 8.67 -3.66
N THR A 146 8.17 9.96 -3.73
CA THR A 146 9.06 10.58 -2.74
C THR A 146 8.42 10.74 -1.36
N PRO A 147 7.15 11.17 -1.21
CA PRO A 147 6.48 11.09 0.09
C PRO A 147 6.43 9.65 0.64
N SER A 148 6.18 8.65 -0.20
CA SER A 148 6.17 7.24 0.21
C SER A 148 7.55 6.74 0.66
N HIS A 149 8.64 7.20 0.01
CA HIS A 149 10.04 6.94 0.36
C HIS A 149 10.41 7.54 1.72
N GLU A 150 10.19 8.84 1.93
CA GLU A 150 10.51 9.49 3.20
C GLU A 150 9.66 8.96 4.36
N LEU A 151 8.41 8.55 4.09
CA LEU A 151 7.59 7.82 5.05
C LEU A 151 8.15 6.41 5.34
N GLY A 152 8.75 5.73 4.36
CA GLY A 152 9.45 4.46 4.56
C GLY A 152 10.63 4.60 5.54
N HIS A 153 11.47 5.63 5.37
CA HIS A 153 12.49 5.97 6.36
C HIS A 153 11.91 6.30 7.73
N LEU A 154 10.84 7.11 7.77
CA LEU A 154 10.15 7.45 9.01
C LEU A 154 9.58 6.21 9.71
N ILE A 155 9.14 5.19 8.97
CA ILE A 155 8.67 3.90 9.50
C ILE A 155 9.84 3.04 10.00
N GLY A 156 11.05 3.21 9.46
CA GLY A 156 12.28 2.51 9.88
C GLY A 156 12.97 1.70 8.78
N LEU A 157 12.56 1.83 7.52
CA LEU A 157 13.22 1.18 6.38
C LEU A 157 14.52 1.90 6.02
N THR A 158 15.60 1.13 5.85
CA THR A 158 16.83 1.60 5.22
C THR A 158 16.68 1.64 3.69
N HIS A 159 17.70 2.09 2.96
CA HIS A 159 17.67 1.98 1.50
C HIS A 159 17.98 0.56 1.03
N GLU A 160 17.29 0.11 -0.02
CA GLU A 160 17.48 -1.24 -0.58
C GLU A 160 18.91 -1.45 -1.13
N HIS A 161 19.57 -0.39 -1.65
CA HIS A 161 20.98 -0.45 -2.07
C HIS A 161 21.99 -0.35 -0.91
N GLN A 162 21.55 -0.30 0.35
CA GLN A 162 22.45 -0.37 1.51
C GLN A 162 22.47 -1.74 2.18
N ARG A 163 21.57 -2.66 1.80
CA ARG A 163 21.54 -4.04 2.32
C ARG A 163 22.90 -4.75 2.24
N PRO A 164 23.24 -5.61 3.21
CA PRO A 164 24.52 -6.33 3.23
C PRO A 164 24.64 -7.42 2.15
N ASP A 165 23.54 -7.84 1.52
CA ASP A 165 23.51 -8.79 0.39
C ASP A 165 23.50 -8.12 -0.99
N ARG A 166 23.39 -6.79 -1.07
CA ARG A 166 23.16 -6.05 -2.33
C ARG A 166 24.14 -6.38 -3.45
N ASP A 167 25.39 -6.69 -3.12
CA ASP A 167 26.49 -6.87 -4.09
C ASP A 167 26.33 -8.21 -4.86
N GLN A 168 25.33 -9.03 -4.51
CA GLN A 168 24.84 -10.17 -5.30
C GLN A 168 23.84 -9.75 -6.40
N TYR A 169 23.27 -8.55 -6.30
CA TYR A 169 22.12 -8.08 -7.08
C TYR A 169 22.45 -6.86 -7.95
N ILE A 170 23.23 -5.92 -7.41
CA ILE A 170 23.61 -4.65 -8.02
C ILE A 170 25.11 -4.37 -7.82
N ARG A 171 25.67 -3.51 -8.66
CA ARG A 171 27.07 -3.06 -8.59
C ARG A 171 27.12 -1.53 -8.50
N ILE A 172 27.73 -1.02 -7.43
CA ILE A 172 27.93 0.42 -7.24
C ILE A 172 29.17 0.89 -8.04
N LEU A 173 29.00 1.97 -8.81
CA LEU A 173 30.01 2.53 -9.71
C LEU A 173 30.61 3.79 -9.08
N THR A 174 31.45 3.59 -8.07
CA THR A 174 32.06 4.65 -7.24
C THR A 174 32.92 5.64 -8.04
N ASP A 175 33.41 5.25 -9.23
CA ASP A 175 34.10 6.15 -10.15
C ASP A 175 33.18 7.26 -10.71
N ARG A 176 31.86 7.08 -10.62
CA ARG A 176 30.82 7.97 -11.17
C ARG A 176 30.02 8.73 -10.12
N ILE A 177 30.23 8.45 -8.83
CA ILE A 177 29.53 9.11 -7.71
C ILE A 177 30.31 10.35 -7.27
N GLU A 178 29.62 11.43 -6.92
CA GLU A 178 30.24 12.64 -6.36
C GLU A 178 30.99 12.33 -5.07
N LYS A 179 32.22 12.85 -4.93
CA LYS A 179 33.20 12.37 -3.95
C LYS A 179 32.67 12.47 -2.51
N ASP A 180 31.93 13.53 -2.23
CA ASP A 180 31.44 13.88 -0.90
C ASP A 180 30.06 13.23 -0.61
N SER A 181 29.61 12.30 -1.47
CA SER A 181 28.37 11.51 -1.35
C SER A 181 28.61 10.00 -1.42
N LEU A 182 29.87 9.55 -1.34
CA LEU A 182 30.22 8.12 -1.35
C LEU A 182 29.71 7.36 -0.12
N ASP A 183 29.54 8.06 0.99
CA ASP A 183 28.97 7.58 2.25
C ASP A 183 27.50 7.13 2.09
N GLN A 184 26.73 7.77 1.21
CA GLN A 184 25.33 7.43 0.88
C GLN A 184 25.17 6.05 0.20
N PHE A 185 26.29 5.41 -0.17
CA PHE A 185 26.34 4.05 -0.73
C PHE A 185 27.06 3.06 0.21
N THR A 186 27.27 3.41 1.48
CA THR A 186 27.84 2.50 2.48
C THR A 186 26.87 1.37 2.77
N ILE A 187 27.40 0.15 2.96
CA ILE A 187 26.61 -1.00 3.45
C ILE A 187 26.08 -0.67 4.86
N ASP A 188 24.78 -0.74 5.05
CA ASP A 188 24.15 -0.83 6.35
C ASP A 188 24.20 -2.30 6.79
N THR A 189 25.06 -2.62 7.76
CA THR A 189 25.24 -3.99 8.25
C THR A 189 24.13 -4.44 9.21
N THR A 190 23.24 -3.53 9.61
CA THR A 190 22.08 -3.81 10.48
C THR A 190 20.80 -4.05 9.70
N ALA A 191 20.74 -3.63 8.44
CA ALA A 191 19.65 -3.93 7.52
C ALA A 191 19.50 -5.44 7.27
N ASP A 192 18.34 -6.03 7.59
CA ASP A 192 18.07 -7.44 7.25
C ASP A 192 17.71 -7.66 5.78
N VAL A 193 17.82 -8.93 5.39
CA VAL A 193 17.80 -9.42 4.02
C VAL A 193 16.78 -10.56 3.82
N HIS A 194 15.88 -10.81 4.78
CA HIS A 194 14.97 -11.97 4.72
C HIS A 194 13.89 -11.80 3.65
N VAL A 195 13.48 -10.55 3.38
CA VAL A 195 12.69 -10.23 2.19
C VAL A 195 13.63 -10.19 0.97
N PRO A 196 13.32 -10.90 -0.13
CA PRO A 196 14.19 -10.91 -1.31
C PRO A 196 14.46 -9.51 -1.87
N PHE A 197 15.67 -9.28 -2.39
CA PHE A 197 16.07 -7.99 -2.96
C PHE A 197 15.09 -7.50 -4.04
N ASP A 198 14.52 -6.31 -3.88
CA ASP A 198 13.52 -5.75 -4.78
C ASP A 198 14.05 -4.56 -5.59
N TYR A 199 14.34 -4.85 -6.86
CA TYR A 199 14.73 -3.87 -7.88
C TYR A 199 13.66 -2.78 -8.17
N ASN A 200 12.46 -2.91 -7.60
CA ASN A 200 11.35 -1.96 -7.71
C ASN A 200 10.99 -1.29 -6.38
N SER A 201 11.65 -1.63 -5.26
CA SER A 201 11.37 -1.06 -3.95
C SER A 201 11.29 0.46 -4.02
N VAL A 202 10.31 1.06 -3.33
CA VAL A 202 10.25 2.52 -3.20
C VAL A 202 11.50 3.06 -2.48
N MET A 203 12.20 2.23 -1.69
CA MET A 203 13.41 2.54 -0.95
C MET A 203 14.71 2.36 -1.76
N LEU A 204 14.64 1.97 -3.03
CA LEU A 204 15.80 1.84 -3.91
C LEU A 204 16.09 3.16 -4.63
N TYR A 205 17.32 3.67 -4.54
CA TYR A 205 17.73 4.89 -5.24
C TYR A 205 17.60 4.77 -6.77
N ASP A 206 17.31 5.91 -7.41
CA ASP A 206 17.46 6.02 -8.86
C ASP A 206 18.89 5.70 -9.27
N THR A 207 19.02 5.06 -10.44
CA THR A 207 20.29 4.63 -11.01
C THR A 207 21.30 5.76 -11.26
N LYS A 208 20.92 7.04 -11.15
CA LYS A 208 21.77 8.23 -11.32
C LYS A 208 21.88 9.07 -10.05
N ALA A 209 21.41 8.57 -8.90
CA ALA A 209 21.57 9.24 -7.61
C ALA A 209 23.06 9.59 -7.38
N PHE A 210 23.32 10.84 -6.98
CA PHE A 210 24.66 11.41 -6.75
C PHE A 210 25.66 11.23 -7.91
N ALA A 211 25.18 11.14 -9.16
CA ALA A 211 26.04 11.04 -10.33
C ALA A 211 26.83 12.33 -10.59
N LYS A 212 28.15 12.20 -10.81
CA LYS A 212 29.05 13.31 -11.14
C LYS A 212 28.50 14.20 -12.25
N THR A 213 28.19 15.44 -11.88
CA THR A 213 27.81 16.49 -12.80
C THR A 213 29.02 16.97 -13.64
N ASN A 214 28.74 17.58 -14.80
CA ASN A 214 29.76 18.24 -15.63
C ASN A 214 29.20 19.54 -16.24
N ALA A 215 30.06 20.32 -16.89
CA ALA A 215 29.69 21.63 -17.45
C ALA A 215 28.56 21.59 -18.51
N LEU A 216 28.25 20.43 -19.11
CA LEU A 216 27.14 20.25 -20.06
C LEU A 216 25.87 19.74 -19.39
N THR A 217 25.92 19.31 -18.12
CA THR A 217 24.75 18.82 -17.37
C THR A 217 23.62 19.85 -17.24
N PRO A 218 23.88 21.15 -16.97
CA PRO A 218 22.81 22.15 -16.95
C PRO A 218 22.08 22.34 -18.29
N ILE A 219 22.74 22.02 -19.41
CA ILE A 219 22.20 22.22 -20.77
C ILE A 219 21.44 20.97 -21.25
N SER A 220 21.93 19.77 -20.90
CA SER A 220 21.36 18.49 -21.34
C SER A 220 20.46 17.80 -20.30
N GLY A 221 20.39 18.32 -19.08
CA GLY A 221 19.64 17.72 -17.97
C GLY A 221 20.10 16.30 -17.61
N SER A 222 19.20 15.54 -16.99
CA SER A 222 19.46 14.18 -16.46
C SER A 222 19.84 13.15 -17.52
N LYS A 223 19.68 13.46 -18.81
CA LYS A 223 20.16 12.63 -19.94
C LYS A 223 21.69 12.56 -20.02
N SER A 224 22.40 13.56 -19.49
CA SER A 224 23.87 13.58 -19.46
C SER A 224 24.50 12.85 -18.27
N LEU A 225 23.71 12.58 -17.22
CA LEU A 225 24.16 11.86 -16.03
C LEU A 225 24.34 10.37 -16.37
N LYS A 226 25.51 9.85 -16.02
CA LYS A 226 25.81 8.41 -16.10
C LYS A 226 25.19 7.68 -14.92
N HIS A 227 24.82 6.42 -15.11
CA HIS A 227 24.38 5.58 -14.01
C HIS A 227 25.51 5.36 -12.99
N THR A 228 25.19 5.48 -11.70
CA THR A 228 26.02 5.23 -10.51
C THR A 228 25.81 3.83 -9.93
N MET A 229 24.78 3.11 -10.39
CA MET A 229 24.58 1.69 -10.11
C MET A 229 24.04 0.94 -11.33
N GLU A 230 24.31 -0.35 -11.41
CA GLU A 230 23.82 -1.26 -12.46
C GLU A 230 23.44 -2.62 -11.86
N THR A 231 22.63 -3.41 -12.56
CA THR A 231 22.27 -4.77 -12.13
C THR A 231 23.34 -5.78 -12.53
N ILE A 232 23.55 -6.80 -11.67
CA ILE A 232 24.39 -7.97 -11.96
C ILE A 232 23.54 -9.10 -12.58
N THR A 233 22.22 -9.02 -12.43
CA THR A 233 21.23 -9.96 -12.96
C THR A 233 20.59 -9.45 -14.26
N ASP A 234 19.72 -10.27 -14.86
CA ASP A 234 18.89 -9.92 -16.04
C ASP A 234 17.76 -8.92 -15.72
N LYS A 235 17.51 -8.66 -14.44
CA LYS A 235 16.50 -7.69 -13.97
C LYS A 235 16.98 -6.25 -14.20
N LYS A 236 16.02 -5.31 -14.15
CA LYS A 236 16.27 -3.87 -14.27
C LYS A 236 15.89 -3.18 -12.97
N ILE A 237 16.70 -2.20 -12.54
CA ILE A 237 16.33 -1.25 -11.50
C ILE A 237 15.23 -0.34 -12.06
N SER A 238 14.09 -0.31 -11.37
CA SER A 238 12.93 0.50 -11.74
C SER A 238 12.07 0.79 -10.50
N PRO A 239 12.55 1.62 -9.54
CA PRO A 239 11.81 1.96 -8.33
C PRO A 239 10.39 2.44 -8.64
N TRP A 240 9.42 1.99 -7.86
CA TRP A 240 8.01 2.36 -8.03
C TRP A 240 7.66 3.65 -7.29
N ASN A 241 6.59 4.31 -7.75
CA ASN A 241 6.02 5.49 -7.10
C ASN A 241 5.15 5.17 -5.87
N SER A 242 5.07 3.91 -5.47
CA SER A 242 4.31 3.40 -4.33
C SER A 242 5.09 2.22 -3.73
N PRO A 243 4.94 1.92 -2.43
CA PRO A 243 5.63 0.79 -1.82
C PRO A 243 5.24 -0.53 -2.49
N THR A 244 6.20 -1.43 -2.64
CA THR A 244 5.99 -2.76 -3.21
C THR A 244 5.45 -3.74 -2.18
N ALA A 245 5.05 -4.93 -2.63
CA ALA A 245 4.70 -6.03 -1.73
C ALA A 245 5.84 -6.40 -0.77
N ASN A 246 7.10 -6.22 -1.18
CA ASN A 246 8.27 -6.48 -0.35
C ASN A 246 8.46 -5.38 0.70
N ASP A 247 8.28 -4.11 0.33
CA ASP A 247 8.31 -2.97 1.24
C ASP A 247 7.25 -3.12 2.35
N PHE A 248 5.99 -3.41 1.98
CA PHE A 248 4.93 -3.70 2.95
C PHE A 248 5.23 -4.93 3.81
N LYS A 249 5.82 -5.99 3.22
CA LYS A 249 6.15 -7.21 3.97
C LYS A 249 7.21 -6.94 5.04
N ALA A 250 8.27 -6.19 4.70
CA ALA A 250 9.31 -5.82 5.66
C ALA A 250 8.70 -5.09 6.87
N VAL A 251 7.90 -4.04 6.63
CA VAL A 251 7.18 -3.29 7.67
C VAL A 251 6.29 -4.21 8.52
N ASN A 252 5.50 -5.08 7.88
CA ASN A 252 4.61 -5.98 8.59
C ASN A 252 5.34 -7.00 9.48
N ASP A 253 6.46 -7.55 9.03
CA ASP A 253 7.24 -8.52 9.82
C ASP A 253 7.97 -7.85 10.99
N GLY A 254 8.51 -6.64 10.78
CA GLY A 254 9.25 -5.88 11.79
C GLY A 254 8.34 -5.33 12.89
N TYR A 255 7.19 -4.76 12.54
CA TYR A 255 6.17 -4.31 13.51
C TYR A 255 5.32 -5.46 14.07
N SER A 256 5.54 -6.72 13.64
CA SER A 256 4.73 -7.88 14.02
C SER A 256 3.23 -7.68 13.80
N CYS A 257 2.86 -7.05 12.67
CA CYS A 257 1.47 -6.74 12.35
C CYS A 257 0.62 -8.02 12.29
N GLU A 258 -0.58 -7.98 12.88
CA GLU A 258 -1.53 -9.09 12.74
C GLU A 258 -1.86 -9.34 11.25
N GLU A 259 -2.07 -10.61 10.86
CA GLU A 259 -2.48 -11.04 9.50
C GLU A 259 -3.59 -10.15 8.90
N TYR A 260 -4.46 -9.64 9.76
CA TYR A 260 -5.58 -8.78 9.42
C TYR A 260 -5.19 -7.47 8.71
N TYR A 261 -4.03 -6.90 9.04
CA TYR A 261 -3.47 -5.71 8.38
C TYR A 261 -2.69 -6.06 7.10
N THR A 262 -2.28 -7.32 6.94
CA THR A 262 -1.46 -7.81 5.82
C THR A 262 -2.31 -8.39 4.68
N ARG A 263 -3.65 -8.25 4.74
CA ARG A 263 -4.56 -8.82 3.75
C ARG A 263 -4.50 -8.04 2.44
N VAL A 264 -4.21 -8.74 1.36
CA VAL A 264 -4.17 -8.14 0.02
C VAL A 264 -5.58 -7.71 -0.39
N ILE A 265 -5.81 -6.41 -0.48
CA ILE A 265 -7.03 -5.85 -1.07
C ILE A 265 -7.05 -6.26 -2.55
N PRO A 266 -8.04 -7.06 -3.01
CA PRO A 266 -8.06 -7.53 -4.38
C PRO A 266 -8.40 -6.39 -5.34
N GLN A 267 -7.85 -6.44 -6.56
CA GLN A 267 -8.18 -5.48 -7.64
C GLN A 267 -9.68 -5.42 -7.96
N CYS A 268 -10.44 -6.44 -7.58
CA CYS A 268 -11.89 -6.42 -7.53
C CYS A 268 -12.40 -7.27 -6.37
N LEU A 269 -13.21 -6.70 -5.47
CA LEU A 269 -13.93 -7.46 -4.47
C LEU A 269 -15.08 -8.23 -5.13
N SER A 270 -15.10 -9.55 -4.94
CA SER A 270 -16.22 -10.40 -5.35
C SER A 270 -17.46 -10.08 -4.51
N GLY A 271 -18.61 -9.88 -5.16
CA GLY A 271 -19.91 -9.86 -4.50
C GLY A 271 -20.91 -10.78 -5.20
N SER A 272 -21.88 -11.28 -4.44
CA SER A 272 -22.97 -12.12 -4.96
C SER A 272 -24.15 -11.28 -5.44
N ILE A 273 -24.97 -11.83 -6.33
CA ILE A 273 -26.25 -11.22 -6.69
C ILE A 273 -27.24 -11.42 -5.53
N PRO A 274 -27.82 -10.36 -4.94
CA PRO A 274 -28.75 -10.48 -3.83
C PRO A 274 -30.06 -11.12 -4.26
N SER A 275 -30.65 -11.95 -3.37
CA SER A 275 -31.98 -12.53 -3.56
C SER A 275 -33.06 -11.44 -3.69
N ASN A 276 -32.89 -10.30 -3.02
CA ASN A 276 -33.70 -9.11 -3.22
C ASN A 276 -32.98 -8.12 -4.14
N SER A 277 -33.30 -8.17 -5.43
CA SER A 277 -32.66 -7.35 -6.48
C SER A 277 -32.96 -5.84 -6.43
N ASP A 278 -33.73 -5.35 -5.45
CA ASP A 278 -34.02 -3.92 -5.28
C ASP A 278 -32.99 -3.18 -4.42
N PHE A 279 -32.13 -3.91 -3.68
CA PHE A 279 -31.10 -3.33 -2.80
C PHE A 279 -29.73 -3.98 -3.01
N SER A 280 -28.67 -3.20 -2.80
CA SER A 280 -27.30 -3.69 -2.60
C SER A 280 -27.00 -3.72 -1.11
N SER A 281 -26.14 -4.64 -0.64
CA SER A 281 -25.59 -4.56 0.71
C SER A 281 -24.07 -4.67 0.75
N TYR A 282 -23.47 -3.89 1.64
CA TYR A 282 -22.03 -3.76 1.83
C TYR A 282 -21.71 -4.03 3.29
N SER A 283 -21.11 -5.19 3.54
CA SER A 283 -20.59 -5.56 4.85
C SER A 283 -19.09 -5.29 4.91
N PHE A 284 -18.63 -4.52 5.89
CA PHE A 284 -17.23 -4.11 6.04
C PHE A 284 -16.85 -3.88 7.51
N ILE A 285 -15.55 -3.78 7.79
CA ILE A 285 -15.01 -3.63 9.14
C ILE A 285 -14.12 -2.39 9.19
N LEU A 286 -14.33 -1.54 10.19
CA LEU A 286 -13.48 -0.38 10.46
C LEU A 286 -12.29 -0.76 11.37
N ASP A 287 -11.21 0.01 11.27
CA ASP A 287 -10.07 -0.16 12.17
C ASP A 287 -10.32 0.50 13.55
N LYS A 288 -9.62 0.02 14.58
CA LYS A 288 -9.81 0.48 15.97
C LYS A 288 -9.54 1.98 16.15
N HIS A 289 -8.63 2.55 15.35
CA HIS A 289 -8.28 3.98 15.44
C HIS A 289 -9.34 4.84 14.74
N THR A 290 -9.89 4.38 13.60
CA THR A 290 -11.10 4.97 13.02
C THR A 290 -12.27 4.97 14.01
N GLU A 291 -12.58 3.84 14.64
CA GLU A 291 -13.68 3.78 15.63
C GLU A 291 -13.45 4.75 16.81
N ALA A 292 -12.22 4.86 17.31
CA ALA A 292 -11.87 5.78 18.38
C ALA A 292 -12.02 7.25 17.93
N TYR A 293 -11.55 7.58 16.72
CA TYR A 293 -11.71 8.90 16.11
C TYR A 293 -13.19 9.27 15.96
N MET A 294 -14.03 8.34 15.48
CA MET A 294 -15.48 8.54 15.33
C MET A 294 -16.14 8.93 16.66
N ARG A 295 -15.85 8.18 17.74
CA ARG A 295 -16.38 8.47 19.07
C ARG A 295 -15.94 9.84 19.59
N ALA A 296 -14.67 10.19 19.40
CA ALA A 296 -14.10 11.46 19.87
C ALA A 296 -14.68 12.69 19.14
N ASN A 297 -15.14 12.53 17.89
CA ASN A 297 -15.56 13.63 17.03
C ASN A 297 -17.08 13.65 16.74
N GLY A 298 -17.88 12.91 17.50
CA GLY A 298 -19.35 12.97 17.43
C GLY A 298 -19.97 12.34 16.19
N TYR A 299 -19.29 11.40 15.55
CA TYR A 299 -19.86 10.61 14.46
C TYR A 299 -20.90 9.63 15.01
N THR A 300 -21.98 9.40 14.25
CA THR A 300 -23.11 8.58 14.69
C THR A 300 -23.46 7.47 13.70
N HIS A 301 -23.02 7.59 12.45
CA HIS A 301 -23.32 6.67 11.36
C HIS A 301 -22.07 6.33 10.54
N VAL A 302 -22.07 5.14 9.97
CA VAL A 302 -21.24 4.76 8.81
C VAL A 302 -22.12 4.72 7.57
N ALA A 303 -21.53 5.03 6.42
CA ALA A 303 -22.21 4.97 5.14
C ALA A 303 -21.45 4.14 4.12
N ALA A 304 -22.20 3.59 3.17
CA ALA A 304 -21.68 3.01 1.94
C ALA A 304 -22.20 3.85 0.76
N HIS A 305 -21.25 4.41 0.02
CA HIS A 305 -21.47 5.21 -1.18
C HIS A 305 -21.22 4.29 -2.39
N GLN A 306 -22.30 3.85 -3.05
CA GLN A 306 -22.24 2.94 -4.20
C GLN A 306 -22.19 3.76 -5.50
N ASN A 307 -21.13 3.56 -6.31
CA ASN A 307 -21.03 4.15 -7.64
C ASN A 307 -21.54 3.19 -8.72
N CYS A 308 -22.64 3.58 -9.36
CA CYS A 308 -23.26 2.85 -10.46
C CYS A 308 -22.78 3.39 -11.80
N ARG A 309 -21.96 2.60 -12.50
CA ARG A 309 -21.37 3.00 -13.78
C ARG A 309 -22.27 2.62 -14.95
N SER A 310 -22.36 3.51 -15.93
CA SER A 310 -23.07 3.34 -17.20
C SER A 310 -22.11 3.10 -18.36
N ASN A 311 -22.58 2.36 -19.36
CA ASN A 311 -21.94 2.27 -20.67
C ASN A 311 -22.12 3.54 -21.54
N ARG A 312 -22.79 4.59 -21.02
CA ARG A 312 -23.01 5.89 -21.68
C ARG A 312 -22.35 7.01 -20.87
N ALA A 313 -21.59 7.87 -21.54
CA ALA A 313 -20.90 8.99 -20.90
C ALA A 313 -21.88 9.94 -20.19
N GLY A 314 -21.50 10.38 -18.98
CA GLY A 314 -22.31 11.30 -18.17
C GLY A 314 -23.62 10.72 -17.63
N GLN A 315 -23.77 9.38 -17.62
CA GLN A 315 -24.95 8.70 -17.08
C GLN A 315 -24.65 7.88 -15.81
N ASP A 316 -23.46 8.01 -15.22
CA ASP A 316 -23.16 7.41 -13.92
C ASP A 316 -24.07 8.00 -12.83
N THR A 317 -24.38 7.21 -11.79
CA THR A 317 -25.19 7.66 -10.65
C THR A 317 -24.71 7.05 -9.35
N ASP A 318 -24.94 7.76 -8.26
CA ASP A 318 -24.53 7.31 -6.94
C ASP A 318 -25.75 7.00 -6.07
N ASN A 319 -25.60 6.01 -5.20
CA ASN A 319 -26.58 5.66 -4.17
C ASN A 319 -25.87 5.65 -2.81
N TRP A 320 -26.53 6.19 -1.80
CA TRP A 320 -26.06 6.17 -0.42
C TRP A 320 -26.88 5.20 0.43
N GLY A 321 -26.22 4.55 1.38
CA GLY A 321 -26.84 3.81 2.47
C GLY A 321 -26.18 4.20 3.78
N PHE A 322 -26.92 4.14 4.88
CA PHE A 322 -26.45 4.54 6.21
C PHE A 322 -26.74 3.44 7.22
N THR A 323 -25.93 3.34 8.27
CA THR A 323 -26.18 2.46 9.41
C THR A 323 -25.66 3.15 10.68
N PRO A 324 -26.48 3.24 11.74
CA PRO A 324 -26.02 3.78 13.02
C PRO A 324 -24.85 2.98 13.56
N LEU A 325 -23.98 3.61 14.36
CA LEU A 325 -22.87 2.92 15.03
C LEU A 325 -23.40 1.93 16.09
N ASN A 326 -23.59 0.68 15.68
CA ASN A 326 -24.24 -0.37 16.43
C ASN A 326 -23.31 -1.56 16.73
N GLY A 327 -22.86 -1.65 17.99
CA GLY A 327 -21.98 -2.74 18.45
C GLY A 327 -20.51 -2.34 18.40
N TRP A 328 -20.01 -1.86 19.53
CA TRP A 328 -18.61 -1.46 19.68
C TRP A 328 -17.74 -2.65 20.05
N GLY A 329 -16.70 -2.92 19.26
CA GLY A 329 -15.70 -3.93 19.55
C GLY A 329 -14.76 -4.12 18.37
N PRO A 330 -13.47 -4.41 18.61
CA PRO A 330 -12.53 -4.62 17.52
C PRO A 330 -13.05 -5.73 16.60
N ARG A 331 -13.11 -5.42 15.30
CA ARG A 331 -13.57 -6.33 14.24
C ARG A 331 -15.11 -6.52 14.15
N ALA A 332 -15.91 -5.63 14.74
CA ALA A 332 -17.34 -5.58 14.47
C ALA A 332 -17.60 -5.30 12.98
N GLN A 333 -18.46 -6.11 12.33
CA GLN A 333 -18.80 -5.92 10.93
C GLN A 333 -20.06 -5.04 10.81
N TYR A 334 -19.89 -3.86 10.23
CA TYR A 334 -21.00 -3.01 9.80
C TYR A 334 -21.62 -3.61 8.55
N LYS A 335 -22.95 -3.58 8.46
CA LYS A 335 -23.69 -3.93 7.24
C LYS A 335 -24.58 -2.77 6.81
N VAL A 336 -24.18 -2.09 5.75
CA VAL A 336 -24.95 -1.00 5.15
C VAL A 336 -25.77 -1.54 3.97
N THR A 337 -27.03 -1.12 3.88
CA THR A 337 -27.91 -1.44 2.74
C THR A 337 -28.22 -0.15 1.99
N THR A 338 -28.23 -0.21 0.66
CA THR A 338 -28.61 0.92 -0.22
C THR A 338 -29.46 0.43 -1.38
N ASN A 339 -30.11 1.34 -2.10
CA ASN A 339 -30.88 1.00 -3.28
C ASN A 339 -29.98 0.41 -4.38
N ARG A 340 -30.53 -0.45 -5.23
CA ARG A 340 -29.83 -0.88 -6.45
C ARG A 340 -29.56 0.28 -7.41
N CYS A 341 -28.62 0.09 -8.33
CA CYS A 341 -28.43 0.96 -9.48
C CYS A 341 -29.71 1.11 -10.31
N LYS A 342 -29.95 2.31 -10.83
CA LYS A 342 -31.15 2.61 -11.63
C LYS A 342 -31.20 1.74 -12.91
N LYS A 343 -32.40 1.44 -13.41
CA LYS A 343 -32.61 0.50 -14.53
C LYS A 343 -32.19 1.06 -15.88
N ASP A 344 -32.32 2.37 -16.05
CA ASP A 344 -32.02 3.15 -17.24
C ASP A 344 -30.50 3.31 -17.47
N PHE A 345 -30.14 3.52 -18.74
CA PHE A 345 -28.76 3.69 -19.23
C PHE A 345 -27.78 2.56 -18.88
N ASP A 346 -28.29 1.34 -18.68
CA ASP A 346 -27.47 0.13 -18.50
C ASP A 346 -26.44 0.24 -17.36
N ARG A 347 -26.89 0.76 -16.22
CA ARG A 347 -26.05 0.93 -15.04
C ARG A 347 -25.79 -0.40 -14.32
N HIS A 348 -24.61 -0.53 -13.73
CA HIS A 348 -24.21 -1.65 -12.88
C HIS A 348 -23.37 -1.16 -11.68
N ALA A 349 -23.41 -1.92 -10.58
CA ALA A 349 -22.60 -1.67 -9.40
C ALA A 349 -21.13 -1.90 -9.74
N SER A 350 -20.30 -0.87 -9.64
CA SER A 350 -18.91 -0.91 -10.15
C SER A 350 -17.86 -0.67 -9.06
N ARG A 351 -18.17 0.18 -8.10
CA ARG A 351 -17.32 0.56 -6.97
C ARG A 351 -18.18 0.90 -5.76
N TYR A 352 -17.57 0.88 -4.58
CA TYR A 352 -18.13 1.56 -3.42
C TYR A 352 -17.03 2.16 -2.54
N GLU A 353 -17.43 3.14 -1.76
CA GLU A 353 -16.63 3.88 -0.81
C GLU A 353 -17.32 3.82 0.56
N VAL A 354 -16.54 3.64 1.62
CA VAL A 354 -17.03 3.81 2.99
C VAL A 354 -16.84 5.26 3.39
N ALA A 355 -17.81 5.82 4.10
CA ALA A 355 -17.74 7.18 4.63
C ALA A 355 -18.21 7.24 6.09
N LEU A 356 -17.67 8.21 6.84
CA LEU A 356 -18.04 8.48 8.21
C LEU A 356 -19.01 9.66 8.25
N CYS A 357 -20.14 9.53 8.96
CA CYS A 357 -21.19 10.54 8.93
C CYS A 357 -21.72 10.91 10.32
N LYS A 358 -22.10 12.18 10.48
CA LYS A 358 -22.68 12.74 11.73
C LYS A 358 -24.21 12.56 11.81
N SER A 359 -24.85 12.20 10.69
CA SER A 359 -26.23 11.72 10.61
C SER A 359 -26.40 10.76 9.42
N ASP A 360 -27.62 10.28 9.20
CA ASP A 360 -28.07 9.44 8.07
C ASP A 360 -28.28 10.23 6.76
N ASN A 361 -27.40 11.20 6.47
CA ASN A 361 -27.48 12.11 5.33
C ASN A 361 -26.12 12.25 4.65
N GLU A 362 -26.08 12.18 3.31
CA GLU A 362 -24.88 12.41 2.49
C GLU A 362 -24.18 13.73 2.84
N GLY A 363 -24.95 14.81 3.02
CA GLY A 363 -24.41 16.12 3.39
C GLY A 363 -23.80 16.19 4.81
N ALA A 364 -23.93 15.13 5.60
CA ALA A 364 -23.32 14.98 6.93
C ALA A 364 -22.13 14.00 6.94
N CYS A 365 -21.67 13.55 5.77
CA CYS A 365 -20.48 12.71 5.60
C CYS A 365 -19.29 13.55 5.13
N ASP A 366 -18.34 13.80 6.03
CA ASP A 366 -17.15 14.65 5.81
C ASP A 366 -15.85 13.84 5.64
N ILE A 367 -15.84 12.54 5.96
CA ILE A 367 -14.66 11.66 5.77
C ILE A 367 -15.00 10.50 4.83
N LYS A 368 -14.13 10.31 3.83
CA LYS A 368 -14.18 9.24 2.83
C LYS A 368 -12.97 8.33 2.98
N CYS A 369 -13.22 7.03 3.16
CA CYS A 369 -12.22 6.04 3.53
C CYS A 369 -11.48 5.39 2.35
N GLY A 370 -11.66 5.93 1.13
CA GLY A 370 -11.15 5.36 -0.12
C GLY A 370 -12.21 4.59 -0.91
N LEU A 371 -11.78 3.99 -2.03
CA LEU A 371 -12.69 3.49 -3.06
C LEU A 371 -12.29 2.07 -3.50
N ARG A 372 -13.16 1.08 -3.30
CA ARG A 372 -12.93 -0.31 -3.73
C ARG A 372 -13.77 -0.66 -4.94
N ARG A 373 -13.16 -1.35 -5.92
CA ARG A 373 -13.86 -1.90 -7.08
C ARG A 373 -14.60 -3.18 -6.68
N VAL A 374 -15.81 -3.36 -7.19
CA VAL A 374 -16.62 -4.56 -6.95
C VAL A 374 -16.94 -5.28 -8.26
N CYS A 375 -17.01 -6.61 -8.20
CA CYS A 375 -17.31 -7.49 -9.32
C CYS A 375 -18.44 -8.44 -8.90
N PRO A 376 -19.64 -8.32 -9.48
CA PRO A 376 -20.72 -9.28 -9.24
C PRO A 376 -20.41 -10.63 -9.89
N PHE A 377 -20.67 -11.71 -9.16
CA PHE A 377 -20.60 -13.08 -9.66
C PHE A 377 -21.97 -13.76 -9.50
N ASP A 378 -22.37 -14.51 -10.53
CA ASP A 378 -23.57 -15.35 -10.47
C ASP A 378 -23.31 -16.68 -9.73
N THR A 379 -24.37 -17.49 -9.57
CA THR A 379 -24.30 -18.79 -8.87
C THR A 379 -23.45 -19.85 -9.60
N SER A 380 -23.03 -19.59 -10.85
CA SER A 380 -22.08 -20.43 -11.59
C SER A 380 -20.63 -19.99 -11.43
N GLY A 381 -20.37 -18.92 -10.66
CA GLY A 381 -19.05 -18.32 -10.52
C GLY A 381 -18.61 -17.48 -11.72
N LYS A 382 -19.53 -17.12 -12.62
CA LYS A 382 -19.25 -16.26 -13.76
C LYS A 382 -19.41 -14.80 -13.35
N GLN A 383 -18.44 -13.95 -13.71
CA GLN A 383 -18.56 -12.51 -13.53
C GLN A 383 -19.64 -11.94 -14.46
N VAL A 384 -20.52 -11.12 -13.91
CA VAL A 384 -21.64 -10.49 -14.63
C VAL A 384 -21.85 -9.05 -14.19
N ASP A 385 -22.46 -8.23 -15.05
CA ASP A 385 -22.91 -6.90 -14.67
C ASP A 385 -24.25 -6.99 -13.92
N SER A 386 -24.29 -6.46 -12.69
CA SER A 386 -25.50 -6.45 -11.86
C SER A 386 -25.82 -5.05 -11.34
N LYS A 387 -27.11 -4.76 -11.21
CA LYS A 387 -27.61 -3.51 -10.61
C LYS A 387 -27.57 -3.53 -9.09
N ALA A 388 -27.62 -4.72 -8.51
CA ALA A 388 -27.65 -4.97 -7.07
C ALA A 388 -26.54 -5.96 -6.72
N ILE A 389 -25.83 -5.75 -5.61
CA ILE A 389 -24.70 -6.60 -5.21
C ILE A 389 -24.67 -6.73 -3.69
N ASP A 390 -24.39 -7.94 -3.20
CA ASP A 390 -24.04 -8.21 -1.81
C ASP A 390 -22.52 -8.41 -1.72
N VAL A 391 -21.83 -7.55 -1.00
CA VAL A 391 -20.38 -7.57 -0.80
C VAL A 391 -20.07 -7.84 0.66
N VAL A 392 -19.18 -8.80 0.93
CA VAL A 392 -18.61 -9.04 2.25
C VAL A 392 -17.12 -8.79 2.19
N ASP A 393 -16.71 -7.64 2.72
CA ASP A 393 -15.34 -7.18 2.72
C ASP A 393 -14.68 -7.45 4.07
N ASN A 394 -13.67 -8.32 4.05
CA ASN A 394 -12.94 -8.79 5.22
C ASN A 394 -11.57 -8.09 5.39
N ASN A 395 -11.33 -6.99 4.66
CA ASN A 395 -10.13 -6.17 4.78
C ASN A 395 -10.49 -4.86 5.49
N LEU A 396 -9.59 -4.37 6.34
CA LEU A 396 -9.79 -3.14 7.10
C LEU A 396 -10.11 -1.94 6.23
N TRP A 397 -11.10 -1.17 6.67
CA TRP A 397 -11.31 0.21 6.22
C TRP A 397 -10.72 1.16 7.26
N ILE A 398 -9.89 2.08 6.77
CA ILE A 398 -9.15 3.06 7.57
C ILE A 398 -9.57 4.42 7.07
N CYS A 399 -10.00 5.27 8.00
CA CYS A 399 -10.72 6.50 7.72
C CYS A 399 -10.13 7.64 8.54
N HIS A 400 -8.83 7.87 8.41
CA HIS A 400 -8.16 8.99 9.07
C HIS A 400 -8.31 10.28 8.26
N PRO A 401 -8.83 11.37 8.85
CA PRO A 401 -8.75 12.69 8.27
C PRO A 401 -7.34 13.24 8.54
N HIS A 402 -6.41 12.87 7.67
CA HIS A 402 -5.05 13.39 7.76
C HIS A 402 -4.98 14.90 7.43
#